data_AF-A0A2D6XIV9-F1
#
_entry.id   AF-A0A2D6XIV9-F1
#
_cell.length_a   1.000
_cell.length_b   1.000
_cell.length_c   1.000
_cell.angle_alpha   90.00
_cell.angle_beta   90.00
_cell.angle_gamma   90.00
#
_symmetry.space_group_name_H-M   'P 1'
#
loop_
_entity.id
_entity.type
_entity.pdbx_description
1 polymer ?
#
loop_
_entity_poly.entity_id
_entity_poly.type
_entity_poly.pdbx_seq_one_letter_code
_entity_poly.pdbx_strand_id
1 'polypeptide(L)'
;MKYLYANGCSVAAGQELELTVGLEGRFASLTAKKLGLEETNEALPAGSNDRIFRKTFSWIANNQDKINETIFLIQWSGANRMEVFQGDINKFTDDPSMWDRTNEGDFYEMAVKFRGIKFYTPDNKVRSTNYWFNALNYTEEITRIGVERTIRHIVALQNYFENNNLKYVMFHGFKMSEAVSNLQEKPLWEASDEMNALIDQDNFLYFGEYGDLWSWSKKFYGLMPESHPNEAANEAFSDILVEYITERGFCDSFQ
;
A
#
# COMPACT_ATOMS: atom_id res chain seq x y z
N MET A 1 6.35 -3.54 23.47
CA MET A 1 5.34 -2.82 22.66
C MET A 1 3.95 -3.27 23.08
N LYS A 2 2.89 -2.51 22.80
CA LYS A 2 1.51 -2.90 23.10
C LYS A 2 0.62 -2.97 21.85
N TYR A 3 0.94 -2.16 20.84
CA TYR A 3 0.11 -1.98 19.66
C TYR A 3 0.87 -2.35 18.38
N LEU A 4 0.13 -2.87 17.40
CA LEU A 4 0.57 -2.99 16.02
C LEU A 4 -0.39 -2.19 15.14
N TYR A 5 0.12 -1.16 14.48
CA TYR A 5 -0.64 -0.42 13.48
C TYR A 5 -0.26 -0.95 12.09
N ALA A 6 -1.22 -1.48 11.36
CA ALA A 6 -1.03 -1.92 9.97
C ALA A 6 -1.77 -0.99 9.00
N ASN A 7 -1.13 -0.69 7.87
CA ASN A 7 -1.78 -0.01 6.76
C ASN A 7 -1.24 -0.51 5.42
N GLY A 8 -2.05 -0.39 4.38
CA GLY A 8 -1.71 -0.83 3.05
C GLY A 8 -2.91 -0.89 2.12
N CYS A 9 -2.78 -1.73 1.09
CA CYS A 9 -3.85 -1.97 0.12
C CYS A 9 -4.53 -3.33 0.37
N SER A 10 -5.09 -3.96 -0.66
CA SER A 10 -5.83 -5.23 -0.57
C SER A 10 -5.02 -6.38 0.06
N VAL A 11 -3.70 -6.40 -0.16
CA VAL A 11 -2.82 -7.42 0.42
C VAL A 11 -2.78 -7.32 1.94
N ALA A 12 -2.54 -6.13 2.49
CA ALA A 12 -2.57 -5.90 3.94
C ALA A 12 -3.98 -5.94 4.54
N ALA A 13 -5.01 -5.63 3.74
CA ALA A 13 -6.40 -5.74 4.17
C ALA A 13 -6.82 -7.21 4.36
N GLY A 14 -6.14 -8.16 3.70
CA GLY A 14 -6.52 -9.57 3.70
C GLY A 14 -7.66 -9.87 2.73
N GLN A 15 -7.72 -9.18 1.58
CA GLN A 15 -8.73 -9.46 0.56
C GLN A 15 -8.69 -10.95 0.17
N GLU A 16 -9.88 -11.53 -0.03
CA GLU A 16 -10.13 -12.97 -0.22
C GLU A 16 -10.01 -13.87 1.02
N LEU A 17 -9.28 -13.47 2.07
CA LEU A 17 -9.16 -14.30 3.29
C LEU A 17 -10.45 -14.35 4.11
N GLU A 18 -11.31 -13.33 4.00
CA GLU A 18 -12.65 -13.34 4.62
C GLU A 18 -13.48 -14.55 4.17
N LEU A 19 -13.25 -15.03 2.94
CA LEU A 19 -13.98 -16.15 2.37
C LEU A 19 -13.46 -17.52 2.85
N THR A 20 -12.35 -17.55 3.59
CA THR A 20 -11.73 -18.81 4.02
C THR A 20 -11.44 -18.86 5.53
N VAL A 21 -10.49 -18.08 6.02
CA VAL A 21 -10.01 -18.08 7.42
C VAL A 21 -10.43 -16.84 8.21
N GLY A 22 -11.12 -15.90 7.56
CA GLY A 22 -11.44 -14.60 8.14
C GLY A 22 -10.25 -13.64 8.12
N LEU A 23 -10.53 -12.38 8.49
CA LEU A 23 -9.50 -11.34 8.52
C LEU A 23 -8.43 -11.57 9.59
N GLU A 24 -8.70 -12.40 10.61
CA GLU A 24 -7.70 -12.81 11.60
C GLU A 24 -6.56 -13.65 10.99
N GLY A 25 -6.77 -14.22 9.80
CA GLY A 25 -5.77 -14.98 9.06
C GLY A 25 -4.82 -14.14 8.20
N ARG A 26 -4.97 -12.80 8.17
CA ARG A 26 -4.02 -11.93 7.45
C ARG A 26 -2.72 -11.79 8.23
N PHE A 27 -1.61 -11.57 7.53
CA PHE A 27 -0.29 -11.51 8.14
C PHE A 27 -0.20 -10.52 9.32
N ALA A 28 -0.86 -9.35 9.23
CA ALA A 28 -0.80 -8.33 10.27
C ALA A 28 -1.46 -8.81 11.59
N SER A 29 -2.62 -9.46 11.49
CA SER A 29 -3.33 -10.03 12.64
C SER A 29 -2.55 -11.19 13.26
N LEU A 30 -1.99 -12.08 12.41
CA LEU A 30 -1.15 -13.18 12.86
C LEU A 30 0.12 -12.69 13.56
N THR A 31 0.78 -11.66 13.02
CA THR A 31 1.99 -11.07 13.62
C THR A 31 1.66 -10.39 14.94
N ALA A 32 0.58 -9.61 15.01
CA ALA A 32 0.13 -9.00 16.26
C ALA A 32 -0.13 -10.06 17.34
N LYS A 33 -0.84 -11.15 16.98
CA LYS A 33 -1.10 -12.27 17.89
C LYS A 33 0.17 -12.94 18.40
N LYS A 34 1.12 -13.26 17.51
CA LYS A 34 2.41 -13.90 17.86
C LYS A 34 3.31 -13.00 18.73
N LEU A 35 3.12 -11.68 18.70
CA LEU A 35 3.85 -10.72 19.52
C LEU A 35 3.07 -10.24 20.75
N GLY A 36 1.83 -10.72 20.96
CA GLY A 36 0.98 -10.28 22.06
C GLY A 36 0.56 -8.81 21.97
N LEU A 37 0.37 -8.28 20.76
CA LEU A 37 0.02 -6.89 20.47
C LEU A 37 -1.45 -6.73 20.08
N GLU A 38 -2.02 -5.57 20.40
CA GLU A 38 -3.34 -5.16 19.91
C GLU A 38 -3.22 -4.56 18.49
N GLU A 39 -3.93 -5.14 17.52
CA GLU A 39 -3.91 -4.70 16.13
C GLU A 39 -4.89 -3.56 15.87
N THR A 40 -4.44 -2.53 15.15
CA THR A 40 -5.31 -1.64 14.36
C THR A 40 -4.88 -1.70 12.90
N ASN A 41 -5.78 -2.10 12.00
CA ASN A 41 -5.47 -2.20 10.57
C ASN A 41 -6.37 -1.26 9.76
N GLU A 42 -5.76 -0.27 9.12
CA GLU A 42 -6.44 0.70 8.24
C GLU A 42 -6.23 0.41 6.75
N ALA A 43 -5.70 -0.77 6.40
CA ALA A 43 -5.54 -1.17 5.02
C ALA A 43 -6.90 -1.27 4.31
N LEU A 44 -6.90 -0.92 3.02
CA LEU A 44 -8.12 -0.87 2.21
C LEU A 44 -7.88 -1.55 0.86
N PRO A 45 -8.79 -2.42 0.38
CA PRO A 45 -8.79 -2.88 -1.00
C PRO A 45 -8.63 -1.72 -1.99
N ALA A 46 -7.77 -1.92 -2.99
CA ALA A 46 -7.38 -0.91 -3.98
C ALA A 46 -6.71 0.37 -3.43
N GLY A 47 -6.37 0.44 -2.13
CA GLY A 47 -5.75 1.62 -1.51
C GLY A 47 -4.48 2.09 -2.22
N SER A 48 -4.36 3.40 -2.44
CA SER A 48 -3.18 4.04 -3.05
C SER A 48 -2.10 4.39 -2.04
N ASN A 49 -0.90 4.66 -2.56
CA ASN A 49 0.21 5.13 -1.73
C ASN A 49 -0.04 6.52 -1.15
N ASP A 50 -0.92 7.31 -1.74
CA ASP A 50 -1.34 8.62 -1.22
C ASP A 50 -2.24 8.45 0.01
N ARG A 51 -3.24 7.55 -0.09
CA ARG A 51 -4.09 7.19 1.05
C ARG A 51 -3.29 6.55 2.18
N ILE A 52 -2.44 5.57 1.88
CA ILE A 52 -1.62 4.87 2.88
C ILE A 52 -0.84 5.90 3.70
N PHE A 53 -0.15 6.81 3.01
CA PHE A 53 0.58 7.91 3.63
C PHE A 53 -0.32 8.81 4.49
N ARG A 54 -1.42 9.34 3.92
CA ARG A 54 -2.34 10.27 4.59
C ARG A 54 -2.99 9.65 5.82
N LYS A 55 -3.46 8.40 5.70
CA LYS A 55 -4.15 7.67 6.79
C LYS A 55 -3.20 7.33 7.91
N THR A 56 -1.96 6.94 7.62
CA THR A 56 -0.94 6.73 8.65
C THR A 56 -0.65 8.01 9.44
N PHE A 57 -0.46 9.15 8.77
CA PHE A 57 -0.32 10.43 9.48
C PHE A 57 -1.58 10.84 10.25
N SER A 58 -2.76 10.59 9.70
CA SER A 58 -4.04 10.86 10.39
C SER A 58 -4.18 10.02 11.66
N TRP A 59 -3.80 8.74 11.61
CA TRP A 59 -3.81 7.87 12.79
C TRP A 59 -2.81 8.35 13.83
N ILE A 60 -1.58 8.67 13.42
CA ILE A 60 -0.55 9.24 14.30
C ILE A 60 -1.08 10.50 14.99
N ALA A 61 -1.63 11.45 14.24
CA ALA A 61 -2.15 12.71 14.80
C ALA A 61 -3.26 12.49 15.83
N ASN A 62 -4.10 11.47 15.64
CA ASN A 62 -5.22 11.15 16.52
C ASN A 62 -4.89 10.18 17.67
N ASN A 63 -3.68 9.59 17.69
CA ASN A 63 -3.28 8.59 18.69
C ASN A 63 -1.89 8.91 19.27
N GLN A 64 -1.58 10.19 19.50
CA GLN A 64 -0.29 10.64 20.03
C GLN A 64 0.09 9.98 21.36
N ASP A 65 -0.89 9.55 22.16
CA ASP A 65 -0.69 8.81 23.41
C ASP A 65 -0.21 7.36 23.22
N LYS A 66 -0.37 6.79 22.02
CA LYS A 66 -0.05 5.38 21.73
C LYS A 66 1.19 5.20 20.86
N ILE A 67 1.63 6.21 20.12
CA ILE A 67 2.65 6.04 19.06
C ILE A 67 3.96 5.43 19.56
N ASN A 68 4.38 5.74 20.79
CA ASN A 68 5.62 5.21 21.37
C ASN A 68 5.54 3.74 21.81
N GLU A 69 4.33 3.19 21.93
CA GLU A 69 4.08 1.76 22.24
C GLU A 69 3.59 0.98 21.01
N THR A 70 3.69 1.58 19.82
CA THR A 70 3.17 1.07 18.55
C THR A 70 4.30 0.67 17.61
N ILE A 71 4.18 -0.51 17.01
CA ILE A 71 4.95 -0.90 15.81
C ILE A 71 4.12 -0.56 14.57
N PHE A 72 4.68 0.19 13.64
CA PHE A 72 4.03 0.58 12.39
C PHE A 72 4.42 -0.38 11.26
N LEU A 73 3.45 -1.12 10.73
CA LEU A 73 3.62 -2.08 9.64
C LEU A 73 2.98 -1.51 8.36
N ILE A 74 3.81 -1.00 7.44
CA ILE A 74 3.34 -0.25 6.27
C ILE A 74 3.62 -1.03 4.97
N GLN A 75 2.55 -1.49 4.33
CA GLN A 75 2.59 -2.16 3.03
C GLN A 75 2.32 -1.17 1.90
N TRP A 76 3.31 -0.87 1.08
CA TRP A 76 3.18 0.01 -0.08
C TRP A 76 2.59 -0.72 -1.28
N SER A 77 1.62 -0.08 -1.95
CA SER A 77 0.97 -0.59 -3.15
C SER A 77 1.76 -0.28 -4.42
N GLY A 78 1.21 -0.69 -5.58
CA GLY A 78 1.76 -0.34 -6.88
C GLY A 78 1.79 1.18 -7.09
N ALA A 79 2.87 1.67 -7.69
CA ALA A 79 3.13 3.11 -7.85
C ALA A 79 2.11 3.85 -8.75
N ASN A 80 1.32 3.10 -9.51
CA ASN A 80 0.29 3.59 -10.42
C ASN A 80 -1.05 3.86 -9.73
N ARG A 81 -1.14 3.76 -8.40
CA ARG A 81 -2.34 4.11 -7.63
C ARG A 81 -2.16 5.49 -7.00
N MET A 82 -3.18 6.33 -7.11
CA MET A 82 -3.19 7.67 -6.54
C MET A 82 -4.53 8.02 -5.93
N GLU A 83 -4.50 8.95 -5.00
CA GLU A 83 -5.70 9.51 -4.40
C GLU A 83 -6.01 10.87 -5.03
N VAL A 84 -7.28 11.10 -5.36
CA VAL A 84 -7.76 12.40 -5.85
C VAL A 84 -8.82 12.91 -4.91
N PHE A 85 -8.63 14.14 -4.43
CA PHE A 85 -9.66 14.84 -3.66
C PHE A 85 -10.76 15.35 -4.60
N GLN A 86 -12.01 15.04 -4.28
CA GLN A 86 -13.16 15.51 -5.02
C GLN A 86 -14.27 15.89 -4.02
N GLY A 87 -14.32 17.18 -3.69
CA GLY A 87 -15.14 17.69 -2.59
C GLY A 87 -16.66 17.67 -2.75
N ASP A 88 -17.23 17.24 -3.88
CA ASP A 88 -18.70 17.18 -4.05
C ASP A 88 -19.10 15.90 -4.81
N ILE A 89 -19.24 14.81 -4.04
CA ILE A 89 -19.53 13.44 -4.49
C ILE A 89 -20.79 13.35 -5.36
N ASN A 90 -21.78 14.23 -5.14
CA ASN A 90 -23.08 14.18 -5.81
C ASN A 90 -23.09 14.71 -7.25
N LYS A 91 -21.99 15.30 -7.75
CA LYS A 91 -21.94 15.86 -9.11
C LYS A 91 -21.59 14.85 -10.21
N PHE A 92 -21.32 13.60 -9.85
CA PHE A 92 -20.80 12.60 -10.80
C PHE A 92 -21.47 11.21 -10.67
N THR A 93 -22.46 11.07 -9.78
CA THR A 93 -23.10 9.79 -9.40
C THR A 93 -24.03 9.17 -10.44
N ASP A 94 -24.21 9.81 -11.61
CA ASP A 94 -25.12 9.28 -12.63
C ASP A 94 -24.48 8.20 -13.54
N ASP A 95 -23.20 7.86 -13.34
CA ASP A 95 -22.55 6.76 -14.08
C ASP A 95 -22.29 5.53 -13.17
N PRO A 96 -23.12 4.47 -13.27
CA PRO A 96 -22.99 3.25 -12.48
C PRO A 96 -21.69 2.46 -12.76
N SER A 97 -20.87 2.84 -13.75
CA SER A 97 -19.53 2.27 -13.94
C SER A 97 -18.47 2.82 -12.97
N MET A 98 -18.80 3.85 -12.17
CA MET A 98 -17.92 4.39 -11.13
C MET A 98 -18.09 3.72 -9.76
N TRP A 99 -18.97 2.72 -9.65
CA TRP A 99 -19.29 2.02 -8.40
C TRP A 99 -18.24 1.00 -7.94
N ASP A 100 -17.24 0.71 -8.76
CA ASP A 100 -16.14 -0.23 -8.45
C ASP A 100 -15.02 0.44 -7.62
N ARG A 101 -15.33 1.57 -6.97
CA ARG A 101 -14.37 2.42 -6.24
C ARG A 101 -14.68 2.40 -4.75
N THR A 102 -13.66 2.14 -3.95
CA THR A 102 -13.74 2.32 -2.50
C THR A 102 -13.71 3.83 -2.21
N ASN A 103 -14.83 4.37 -1.71
CA ASN A 103 -14.95 5.77 -1.31
C ASN A 103 -14.65 5.88 0.20
N GLU A 104 -13.76 6.79 0.60
CA GLU A 104 -13.54 7.14 2.01
C GLU A 104 -13.65 8.66 2.20
N GLY A 105 -14.88 9.14 2.38
CA GLY A 105 -15.19 10.58 2.47
C GLY A 105 -15.13 11.28 1.11
N ASP A 106 -14.40 12.40 1.05
CA ASP A 106 -14.23 13.23 -0.15
C ASP A 106 -13.06 12.77 -1.05
N PHE A 107 -12.44 11.63 -0.72
CA PHE A 107 -11.28 11.09 -1.43
C PHE A 107 -11.64 9.85 -2.24
N TYR A 108 -11.08 9.80 -3.45
CA TYR A 108 -11.26 8.70 -4.39
C TYR A 108 -9.94 8.00 -4.66
N GLU A 109 -9.99 6.67 -4.58
CA GLU A 109 -8.90 5.83 -5.03
C GLU A 109 -8.94 5.66 -6.54
N MET A 110 -7.82 5.99 -7.18
CA MET A 110 -7.66 5.88 -8.62
C MET A 110 -6.48 4.94 -8.93
N ALA A 111 -6.80 3.74 -9.39
CA ALA A 111 -5.84 2.87 -10.06
C ALA A 111 -5.78 3.28 -11.54
N VAL A 112 -4.58 3.56 -12.07
CA VAL A 112 -4.40 3.84 -13.52
C VAL A 112 -4.71 2.60 -14.41
N LYS A 113 -5.02 1.46 -13.79
CA LYS A 113 -5.58 0.28 -14.45
C LYS A 113 -7.12 0.29 -14.30
N PHE A 114 -7.80 0.44 -15.44
CA PHE A 114 -9.23 0.18 -15.72
C PHE A 114 -10.23 1.35 -15.61
N ARG A 115 -10.68 1.76 -16.81
CA ARG A 115 -11.99 2.32 -17.18
C ARG A 115 -12.37 3.72 -16.63
N GLY A 116 -12.00 4.72 -17.42
CA GLY A 116 -12.90 5.82 -17.82
C GLY A 116 -13.59 6.59 -16.71
N ILE A 117 -12.88 7.46 -16.01
CA ILE A 117 -13.48 8.42 -15.08
C ILE A 117 -14.13 9.56 -15.88
N LYS A 118 -15.44 9.60 -16.12
CA LYS A 118 -16.03 10.76 -16.81
C LYS A 118 -15.99 11.98 -15.88
N PHE A 119 -15.38 13.09 -16.33
CA PHE A 119 -15.54 14.38 -15.66
C PHE A 119 -16.54 15.26 -16.43
N TYR A 120 -17.45 15.90 -15.70
CA TYR A 120 -18.32 16.97 -16.18
C TYR A 120 -17.64 18.32 -15.92
N THR A 121 -17.39 19.07 -16.99
CA THR A 121 -16.95 20.47 -16.89
C THR A 121 -18.12 21.37 -16.50
N PRO A 122 -17.89 22.62 -16.03
CA PRO A 122 -18.95 23.56 -15.66
C PRO A 122 -19.98 23.86 -16.76
N ASP A 123 -19.69 23.51 -18.01
CA ASP A 123 -20.59 23.60 -19.17
C ASP A 123 -21.37 22.32 -19.46
N ASN A 124 -21.39 21.35 -18.54
CA ASN A 124 -22.09 20.05 -18.65
C ASN A 124 -21.72 19.22 -19.87
N LYS A 125 -20.58 19.49 -20.53
CA LYS A 125 -20.09 18.64 -21.62
C LYS A 125 -19.37 17.44 -21.04
N VAL A 126 -19.81 16.25 -21.41
CA VAL A 126 -19.06 15.01 -21.21
C VAL A 126 -17.81 15.08 -22.09
N ARG A 127 -16.70 15.57 -21.52
CA ARG A 127 -15.39 15.29 -22.10
C ARG A 127 -15.03 13.90 -21.62
N SER A 128 -15.11 12.91 -22.51
CA SER A 128 -14.59 11.60 -22.20
C SER A 128 -13.11 11.77 -21.86
N THR A 129 -12.78 11.52 -20.59
CA THR A 129 -11.41 11.39 -20.10
C THR A 129 -10.62 10.32 -20.82
N ASN A 130 -11.26 9.52 -21.66
CA ASN A 130 -10.56 8.75 -22.68
C ASN A 130 -9.52 9.58 -23.42
N TYR A 131 -9.62 10.91 -23.59
CA TYR A 131 -8.55 11.65 -24.23
C TYR A 131 -7.35 11.95 -23.30
N TRP A 132 -7.57 12.33 -22.05
CA TRP A 132 -6.47 12.59 -21.11
C TRP A 132 -5.93 11.30 -20.51
N PHE A 133 -6.77 10.37 -20.06
CA PHE A 133 -6.35 9.07 -19.52
C PHE A 133 -5.85 8.09 -20.58
N ASN A 134 -6.36 8.09 -21.83
CA ASN A 134 -5.69 7.32 -22.89
C ASN A 134 -4.45 8.03 -23.47
N ALA A 135 -4.28 9.35 -23.31
CA ALA A 135 -3.01 10.02 -23.59
C ALA A 135 -2.00 9.81 -22.44
N LEU A 136 -2.49 9.63 -21.22
CA LEU A 136 -1.76 9.20 -20.03
C LEU A 136 -1.63 7.66 -19.95
N ASN A 137 -2.04 6.92 -21.00
CA ASN A 137 -1.85 5.47 -21.08
C ASN A 137 -0.35 5.19 -20.97
N TYR A 138 0.07 4.62 -19.84
CA TYR A 138 1.35 3.95 -19.67
C TYR A 138 2.56 4.69 -20.24
N THR A 139 2.59 6.03 -20.15
CA THR A 139 3.83 6.72 -20.47
C THR A 139 4.81 6.41 -19.36
N GLU A 140 6.05 6.19 -19.78
CA GLU A 140 7.22 6.14 -18.92
C GLU A 140 7.17 7.22 -17.83
N GLU A 141 6.80 8.44 -18.22
CA GLU A 141 6.76 9.61 -17.34
C GLU A 141 5.74 9.51 -16.19
N ILE A 142 4.53 8.99 -16.42
CA ILE A 142 3.52 8.87 -15.36
C ILE A 142 3.89 7.79 -14.36
N THR A 143 4.45 6.69 -14.86
CA THR A 143 5.01 5.67 -14.00
C THR A 143 6.13 6.26 -13.17
N ARG A 144 7.06 7.02 -13.79
CA ARG A 144 8.13 7.71 -13.08
C ARG A 144 7.58 8.59 -11.96
N ILE A 145 6.60 9.44 -12.27
CA ILE A 145 5.95 10.32 -11.30
C ILE A 145 5.32 9.53 -10.15
N GLY A 146 4.65 8.41 -10.45
CA GLY A 146 4.06 7.53 -9.44
C GLY A 146 5.11 6.89 -8.53
N VAL A 147 6.23 6.46 -9.11
CA VAL A 147 7.37 5.87 -8.38
C VAL A 147 8.02 6.92 -7.50
N GLU A 148 8.43 8.06 -8.06
CA GLU A 148 9.03 9.18 -7.32
C GLU A 148 8.12 9.65 -6.19
N ARG A 149 6.81 9.77 -6.44
CA ARG A 149 5.83 10.15 -5.41
C ARG A 149 5.78 9.10 -4.29
N THR A 150 5.75 7.82 -4.63
CA THR A 150 5.75 6.75 -3.64
C THR A 150 7.02 6.77 -2.79
N ILE A 151 8.20 6.95 -3.41
CA ILE A 151 9.47 7.06 -2.67
C ILE A 151 9.45 8.29 -1.76
N ARG A 152 8.93 9.44 -2.22
CA ARG A 152 8.75 10.62 -1.36
C ARG A 152 7.88 10.31 -0.13
N HIS A 153 6.81 9.54 -0.28
CA HIS A 153 5.97 9.12 0.85
C HIS A 153 6.69 8.17 1.81
N ILE A 154 7.46 7.21 1.28
CA ILE A 154 8.30 6.30 2.07
C ILE A 154 9.28 7.12 2.92
N VAL A 155 10.09 7.96 2.27
CA VAL A 155 11.13 8.76 2.91
C VAL A 155 10.54 9.75 3.92
N ALA A 156 9.38 10.35 3.62
CA ALA A 156 8.72 11.26 4.56
C ALA A 156 8.20 10.55 5.81
N LEU A 157 7.56 9.37 5.69
CA LEU A 157 7.12 8.58 6.85
C LEU A 157 8.32 8.05 7.65
N GLN A 158 9.30 7.49 6.96
CA GLN A 158 10.57 7.03 7.55
C GLN A 158 11.21 8.13 8.39
N ASN A 159 11.45 9.31 7.80
CA ASN A 159 12.06 10.43 8.52
C ASN A 159 11.23 10.84 9.73
N TYR A 160 9.89 10.82 9.63
CA TYR A 160 9.05 11.09 10.78
C TYR A 160 9.22 10.03 11.88
N PHE A 161 9.24 8.75 11.52
CA PHE A 161 9.44 7.66 12.47
C PHE A 161 10.80 7.74 13.16
N GLU A 162 11.87 7.93 12.40
CA GLU A 162 13.24 8.02 12.91
C GLU A 162 13.43 9.21 13.85
N ASN A 163 12.98 10.40 13.45
CA ASN A 163 13.09 11.61 14.28
C ASN A 163 12.29 11.52 15.59
N ASN A 164 11.28 10.65 15.65
CA ASN A 164 10.46 10.41 16.84
C ASN A 164 10.78 9.07 17.53
N ASN A 165 11.85 8.36 17.11
CA ASN A 165 12.25 7.04 17.64
C ASN A 165 11.15 5.97 17.58
N LEU A 166 10.25 6.06 16.62
CA LEU A 166 9.14 5.14 16.43
C LEU A 166 9.61 3.86 15.74
N LYS A 167 8.97 2.72 16.06
CA LYS A 167 9.34 1.41 15.49
C LYS A 167 8.50 1.13 14.27
N TYR A 168 9.12 0.78 13.15
CA TYR A 168 8.40 0.61 11.91
C TYR A 168 9.05 -0.45 11.03
N VAL A 169 8.23 -1.10 10.20
CA VAL A 169 8.64 -2.01 9.13
C VAL A 169 7.84 -1.62 7.90
N MET A 170 8.54 -1.31 6.81
CA MET A 170 7.93 -1.05 5.50
C MET A 170 8.26 -2.15 4.51
N PHE A 171 7.38 -2.38 3.54
CA PHE A 171 7.65 -3.31 2.44
C PHE A 171 6.71 -3.06 1.26
N HIS A 172 7.05 -3.64 0.12
CA HIS A 172 6.19 -3.60 -1.06
C HIS A 172 5.23 -4.80 -1.10
N GLY A 173 3.95 -4.52 -1.28
CA GLY A 173 2.94 -5.54 -1.56
C GLY A 173 2.91 -5.96 -3.03
N PHE A 174 3.34 -5.06 -3.93
CA PHE A 174 3.47 -5.28 -5.37
C PHE A 174 4.74 -4.61 -5.87
N LYS A 175 5.31 -5.05 -7.00
CA LYS A 175 6.41 -4.31 -7.63
C LYS A 175 5.95 -2.88 -7.91
N MET A 176 6.79 -1.91 -7.55
CA MET A 176 6.58 -0.52 -7.97
C MET A 176 6.44 -0.39 -9.49
N SER A 177 7.09 -1.30 -10.23
CA SER A 177 7.13 -1.37 -11.70
C SER A 177 6.12 -2.33 -12.34
N GLU A 178 5.15 -2.91 -11.62
CA GLU A 178 4.12 -3.77 -12.27
C GLU A 178 3.16 -3.00 -13.19
N ALA A 179 3.29 -1.67 -13.25
CA ALA A 179 2.72 -0.84 -14.30
C ALA A 179 3.54 -0.85 -15.61
N VAL A 180 4.70 -1.52 -15.66
CA VAL A 180 5.79 -1.23 -16.60
C VAL A 180 6.34 -2.47 -17.31
N SER A 181 5.62 -3.60 -17.29
CA SER A 181 6.08 -4.84 -17.94
C SER A 181 6.43 -4.70 -19.43
N ASN A 182 6.12 -3.56 -20.06
CA ASN A 182 6.33 -3.28 -21.47
C ASN A 182 7.36 -2.17 -21.78
N LEU A 183 7.99 -1.50 -20.81
CA LEU A 183 8.98 -0.45 -21.10
C LEU A 183 10.41 -1.01 -20.95
N GLN A 184 11.10 -1.14 -22.07
CA GLN A 184 12.43 -1.74 -22.20
C GLN A 184 13.59 -0.78 -21.90
N GLU A 185 13.37 0.42 -21.34
CA GLU A 185 14.42 1.44 -21.26
C GLU A 185 14.92 1.76 -19.83
N LYS A 186 16.24 1.96 -19.75
CA LYS A 186 17.08 2.16 -18.56
C LYS A 186 16.92 3.49 -17.76
N PRO A 187 16.45 4.62 -18.32
CA PRO A 187 16.48 5.92 -17.60
C PRO A 187 15.53 6.01 -16.39
N LEU A 188 14.41 5.27 -16.42
CA LEU A 188 13.46 5.20 -15.31
C LEU A 188 14.07 4.71 -14.00
N TRP A 189 15.00 3.77 -14.12
CA TRP A 189 15.60 3.09 -12.98
C TRP A 189 16.61 4.01 -12.31
N GLU A 190 17.47 4.70 -13.06
CA GLU A 190 18.54 5.53 -12.49
C GLU A 190 18.04 6.66 -11.55
N ALA A 191 17.01 7.42 -11.96
CA ALA A 191 16.42 8.45 -11.10
C ALA A 191 15.65 7.84 -9.91
N SER A 192 15.02 6.68 -10.12
CA SER A 192 14.41 5.93 -9.02
C SER A 192 15.45 5.29 -8.11
N ASP A 193 16.64 4.95 -8.59
CA ASP A 193 17.71 4.27 -7.86
C ASP A 193 18.39 5.24 -6.90
N GLU A 194 18.65 6.48 -7.35
CA GLU A 194 19.13 7.55 -6.46
C GLU A 194 18.12 7.85 -5.34
N MET A 195 16.82 7.90 -5.67
CA MET A 195 15.78 8.11 -4.66
C MET A 195 15.57 6.88 -3.78
N ASN A 196 15.65 5.67 -4.32
CA ASN A 196 15.53 4.42 -3.58
C ASN A 196 16.69 4.27 -2.59
N ALA A 197 17.88 4.79 -2.91
CA ALA A 197 19.01 4.82 -2.00
C ALA A 197 18.75 5.67 -0.73
N LEU A 198 17.71 6.50 -0.71
CA LEU A 198 17.28 7.26 0.48
C LEU A 198 16.42 6.43 1.45
N ILE A 199 15.91 5.28 0.99
CA ILE A 199 15.08 4.41 1.82
C ILE A 199 15.97 3.69 2.81
N ASP A 200 15.57 3.70 4.08
CA ASP A 200 16.19 2.94 5.15
C ASP A 200 16.05 1.44 4.85
N GLN A 201 17.12 0.86 4.32
CA GLN A 201 17.19 -0.57 3.99
C GLN A 201 17.05 -1.45 5.23
N ASP A 202 17.32 -0.87 6.39
CA ASP A 202 17.35 -1.56 7.65
C ASP A 202 15.92 -1.84 8.13
N ASN A 203 14.98 -0.91 7.97
CA ASN A 203 13.56 -1.08 8.32
C ASN A 203 12.65 -1.30 7.10
N PHE A 204 13.23 -1.60 5.95
CA PHE A 204 12.51 -1.97 4.73
C PHE A 204 12.75 -3.45 4.40
N LEU A 205 11.70 -4.26 4.47
CA LEU A 205 11.77 -5.69 4.23
C LEU A 205 11.71 -5.97 2.72
N TYR A 206 12.78 -6.57 2.21
CA TYR A 206 12.93 -6.97 0.81
C TYR A 206 12.72 -8.47 0.63
N PHE A 207 12.01 -8.85 -0.43
CA PHE A 207 11.75 -10.25 -0.79
C PHE A 207 12.81 -10.80 -1.76
N GLY A 208 14.07 -10.39 -1.62
CA GLY A 208 15.17 -10.81 -2.50
C GLY A 208 14.86 -10.59 -3.99
N GLU A 209 15.09 -11.62 -4.81
CA GLU A 209 14.83 -11.58 -6.26
C GLU A 209 13.35 -11.39 -6.64
N TYR A 210 12.42 -11.64 -5.72
CA TYR A 210 10.98 -11.51 -5.96
C TYR A 210 10.54 -10.05 -5.89
N GLY A 211 11.23 -9.23 -5.10
CA GLY A 211 11.04 -7.78 -4.97
C GLY A 211 9.84 -7.35 -4.12
N ASP A 212 8.78 -8.15 -4.04
CA ASP A 212 7.54 -7.82 -3.33
C ASP A 212 6.81 -9.06 -2.78
N LEU A 213 5.88 -8.83 -1.85
CA LEU A 213 5.12 -9.87 -1.18
C LEU A 213 4.24 -10.69 -2.14
N TRP A 214 3.62 -10.07 -3.15
CA TRP A 214 2.76 -10.76 -4.10
C TRP A 214 3.56 -11.75 -4.95
N SER A 215 4.69 -11.31 -5.51
CA SER A 215 5.59 -12.13 -6.31
C SER A 215 6.15 -13.30 -5.50
N TRP A 216 6.53 -13.04 -4.25
CA TRP A 216 6.99 -14.07 -3.31
C TRP A 216 5.90 -15.07 -2.98
N SER A 217 4.69 -14.60 -2.65
CA SER A 217 3.54 -15.46 -2.32
C SER A 217 3.19 -16.37 -3.49
N LYS A 218 3.11 -15.80 -4.69
CA LYS A 218 2.84 -16.53 -5.94
C LYS A 218 3.85 -17.64 -6.19
N LYS A 219 5.13 -17.38 -5.91
CA LYS A 219 6.21 -18.34 -6.15
C LYS A 219 6.14 -19.54 -5.20
N PHE A 220 5.95 -19.29 -3.91
CA PHE A 220 6.19 -20.31 -2.87
C PHE A 220 4.91 -20.95 -2.33
N TYR A 221 3.80 -20.21 -2.32
CA TYR A 221 2.56 -20.64 -1.67
C TYR A 221 1.37 -20.67 -2.63
N GLY A 222 1.47 -19.97 -3.76
CA GLY A 222 0.36 -19.73 -4.66
C GLY A 222 -0.48 -18.51 -4.25
N LEU A 223 -1.52 -18.24 -5.04
CA LEU A 223 -2.44 -17.13 -4.81
C LEU A 223 -3.87 -17.64 -4.77
N MET A 224 -4.73 -16.85 -4.15
CA MET A 224 -6.19 -16.99 -4.21
C MET A 224 -6.72 -16.61 -5.63
N PRO A 225 -7.98 -16.94 -5.97
CA PRO A 225 -8.53 -16.73 -7.31
C PRO A 225 -8.42 -15.30 -7.86
N GLU A 226 -8.60 -14.26 -7.04
CA GLU A 226 -8.42 -12.85 -7.43
C GLU A 226 -6.97 -12.36 -7.29
N SER A 227 -6.02 -13.30 -7.19
CA SER A 227 -4.58 -13.05 -7.12
C SER A 227 -4.10 -12.39 -5.82
N HIS A 228 -4.72 -12.63 -4.67
CA HIS A 228 -4.15 -12.23 -3.37
C HIS A 228 -3.35 -13.36 -2.71
N PRO A 229 -2.41 -13.07 -1.79
CA PRO A 229 -1.73 -14.08 -1.00
C PRO A 229 -2.73 -14.96 -0.25
N ASN A 230 -2.55 -16.28 -0.34
CA ASN A 230 -3.41 -17.24 0.38
C ASN A 230 -3.02 -17.36 1.86
N GLU A 231 -3.72 -18.23 2.57
CA GLU A 231 -3.54 -18.49 4.01
C GLU A 231 -2.09 -18.84 4.34
N ALA A 232 -1.52 -19.83 3.63
CA ALA A 232 -0.16 -20.28 3.88
C ALA A 232 0.88 -19.17 3.63
N ALA A 233 0.67 -18.33 2.62
CA ALA A 233 1.51 -17.17 2.38
C ALA A 233 1.43 -16.13 3.51
N ASN A 234 0.23 -15.84 4.02
CA ASN A 234 0.04 -14.91 5.12
C ASN A 234 0.65 -15.42 6.43
N GLU A 235 0.52 -16.71 6.71
CA GLU A 235 1.10 -17.33 7.90
C GLU A 235 2.63 -17.33 7.85
N ALA A 236 3.22 -17.74 6.72
CA ALA A 236 4.66 -17.72 6.53
C ALA A 236 5.22 -16.28 6.54
N PHE A 237 4.54 -15.33 5.92
CA PHE A 237 4.98 -13.93 5.98
C PHE A 237 4.86 -13.35 7.39
N SER A 238 3.85 -13.77 8.15
CA SER A 238 3.75 -13.41 9.55
C SER A 238 4.94 -13.91 10.37
N ASP A 239 5.43 -15.13 10.14
CA ASP A 239 6.64 -15.65 10.80
C ASP A 239 7.87 -14.81 10.48
N ILE A 240 8.06 -14.47 9.20
CA ILE A 240 9.16 -13.59 8.77
C ILE A 240 9.08 -12.23 9.48
N LEU A 241 7.89 -11.64 9.57
CA LEU A 241 7.70 -10.37 10.27
C LEU A 241 8.01 -10.47 11.76
N VAL A 242 7.61 -11.56 12.43
CA VAL A 242 7.89 -11.78 13.86
C VAL A 242 9.39 -11.88 14.09
N GLU A 243 10.08 -12.68 13.29
CA GLU A 243 11.55 -12.82 13.34
C GLU A 243 12.21 -11.45 13.15
N TYR A 244 11.86 -10.74 12.07
CA TYR A 244 12.41 -9.43 11.74
C TYR A 244 12.19 -8.38 12.85
N ILE A 245 10.98 -8.31 13.41
CA ILE A 245 10.63 -7.40 14.52
C ILE A 245 11.41 -7.75 15.79
N THR A 246 11.61 -9.04 16.06
CA THR A 246 12.34 -9.52 17.25
C THR A 246 13.83 -9.25 17.13
N GLU A 247 14.45 -9.54 15.98
CA GLU A 247 15.87 -9.28 15.72
C GLU A 247 16.23 -7.80 15.81
N ARG A 248 15.29 -6.93 15.43
CA ARG A 248 15.40 -5.47 15.57
C ARG A 248 15.25 -4.97 17.01
N GLY A 249 14.88 -5.85 17.95
CA GLY A 249 14.60 -5.48 19.34
C GLY A 249 13.38 -4.56 19.48
N PHE A 250 12.44 -4.62 18.54
CA PHE A 250 11.22 -3.81 18.59
C PHE A 250 10.21 -4.39 19.57
N CYS A 251 10.10 -5.72 19.62
CA CYS A 251 9.28 -6.46 20.57
C CYS A 251 9.81 -7.88 20.71
N ASP A 252 9.69 -8.46 21.91
CA ASP A 252 9.97 -9.88 22.12
C ASP A 252 8.80 -10.73 21.61
N SER A 253 9.08 -11.93 21.09
CA SER A 253 8.06 -12.91 20.73
C SER A 253 7.26 -13.35 21.95
N PHE A 254 5.93 -13.43 21.84
CA PHE A 254 5.09 -13.95 22.89
C PHE A 254 5.19 -15.50 22.88
N GLN A 255 5.61 -16.09 24.01
CA GLN A 255 5.73 -17.55 24.17
C GLN A 255 4.37 -18.25 24.23
#